data_AF-A0A965P2M1-F1
#
_entry.id   AF-A0A965P2M1-F1
#
_cell.length_a   1.000
_cell.length_b   1.000
_cell.length_c   1.000
_cell.angle_alpha   90.00
_cell.angle_beta   90.00
_cell.angle_gamma   90.00
#
_symmetry.space_group_name_H-M   'P 1'
#
loop_
_entity.id
_entity.type
_entity.pdbx_description
1 polymer ?
#
loop_
_entity_poly.entity_id
_entity_poly.type
_entity_poly.pdbx_seq_one_letter_code
_entity_poly.pdbx_strand_id
1 'polypeptide(L)'
;MHPLDHLPDEAFPLVHGRGQGETLLITLPHRGNGLRLKCTACQREVWLGGRDLVLRFADWLDRPIGAWAAALRCQSCGSRRVTVSTESDPGGQGFFRSPSEKGPEIWDRRLSTWLAEVGREIEGYRACLPH
;
A
#
# COMPACT_ATOMS: atom_id res chain seq x y z
N MET A 1 -27.74 6.02 -2.73
CA MET A 1 -27.32 4.69 -3.19
C MET A 1 -25.88 4.84 -3.64
N HIS A 2 -24.93 4.16 -2.99
CA HIS A 2 -23.54 4.19 -3.41
C HIS A 2 -23.43 3.36 -4.70
N PRO A 3 -22.66 3.80 -5.71
CA PRO A 3 -22.58 3.13 -7.01
C PRO A 3 -22.14 1.66 -6.93
N LEU A 4 -21.60 1.19 -5.81
CA LEU A 4 -21.14 -0.19 -5.62
C LEU A 4 -22.10 -1.06 -4.80
N ASP A 5 -23.24 -0.53 -4.36
CA ASP A 5 -24.19 -1.27 -3.50
C ASP A 5 -24.82 -2.49 -4.21
N HIS A 6 -24.91 -2.44 -5.55
CA HIS A 6 -25.51 -3.50 -6.37
C HIS A 6 -24.57 -4.69 -6.63
N LEU A 7 -23.27 -4.56 -6.34
CA LEU A 7 -22.31 -5.64 -6.58
C LEU A 7 -22.44 -6.74 -5.52
N PRO A 8 -22.20 -8.02 -5.87
CA PRO A 8 -22.18 -9.11 -4.90
C PRO A 8 -20.89 -9.04 -4.05
N ASP A 9 -20.89 -9.71 -2.89
CA ASP A 9 -19.75 -9.63 -1.94
C ASP A 9 -18.46 -10.22 -2.51
N GLU A 10 -18.56 -11.17 -3.44
CA GLU A 10 -17.45 -11.82 -4.14
C GLU A 10 -16.73 -10.87 -5.11
N ALA A 11 -17.36 -9.76 -5.49
CA ALA A 11 -16.71 -8.73 -6.29
C ALA A 11 -15.69 -7.90 -5.49
N PHE A 12 -15.61 -8.09 -4.18
CA PHE A 12 -14.72 -7.36 -3.29
C PHE A 12 -13.55 -8.24 -2.79
N PRO A 13 -12.38 -7.65 -2.53
CA PRO A 13 -12.07 -6.21 -2.58
C PRO A 13 -11.92 -5.69 -4.01
N LEU A 14 -12.22 -4.42 -4.23
CA LEU A 14 -11.89 -3.73 -5.47
C LEU A 14 -10.56 -3.01 -5.30
N VAL A 15 -9.56 -3.36 -6.11
CA VAL A 15 -8.24 -2.73 -6.08
C VAL A 15 -8.07 -1.84 -7.31
N HIS A 16 -7.92 -0.54 -7.08
CA HIS A 16 -7.77 0.48 -8.11
C HIS A 16 -6.33 1.00 -8.14
N GLY A 17 -5.73 1.07 -9.33
CA GLY A 17 -4.37 1.58 -9.52
C GLY A 17 -3.61 0.85 -10.64
N ARG A 18 -2.37 1.25 -10.88
CA ARG A 18 -1.48 0.56 -11.84
C ARG A 18 -1.15 -0.84 -11.33
N GLY A 19 -1.42 -1.85 -12.16
CA GLY A 19 -1.14 -3.26 -11.85
C GLY A 19 -2.27 -4.01 -11.14
N GLN A 20 -3.46 -3.42 -10.96
CA GLN A 20 -4.72 -4.09 -10.52
C GLN A 20 -4.60 -5.07 -9.34
N GLY A 21 -3.64 -4.86 -8.43
CA GLY A 21 -3.41 -5.72 -7.27
C GLY A 21 -2.30 -6.76 -7.44
N GLU A 22 -1.73 -6.95 -8.63
CA GLU A 22 -0.59 -7.87 -8.86
C GLU A 22 0.74 -7.31 -8.36
N THR A 23 0.88 -5.98 -8.34
CA THR A 23 2.05 -5.31 -7.81
C THR A 23 2.27 -5.66 -6.34
N LEU A 24 3.52 -5.94 -5.96
CA LEU A 24 3.88 -6.25 -4.57
C LEU A 24 3.75 -5.03 -3.66
N LEU A 25 3.31 -5.25 -2.42
CA LEU A 25 2.99 -4.19 -1.47
C LEU A 25 4.21 -3.28 -1.15
N ILE A 26 5.43 -3.85 -1.12
CA ILE A 26 6.69 -3.12 -0.90
C ILE A 26 6.97 -2.02 -1.94
N THR A 27 6.40 -2.13 -3.14
CA THR A 27 6.65 -1.15 -4.21
C THR A 27 6.02 0.21 -3.92
N LEU A 28 4.95 0.24 -3.11
CA LEU A 28 4.26 1.48 -2.74
C LEU A 28 5.13 2.38 -1.86
N PRO A 29 5.64 1.95 -0.69
CA PRO A 29 6.50 2.79 0.14
C PRO A 29 7.80 3.20 -0.56
N HIS A 30 8.34 2.36 -1.45
CA HIS A 30 9.51 2.69 -2.26
C HIS A 30 9.24 3.88 -3.19
N ARG A 31 8.11 3.87 -3.90
CA ARG A 31 7.72 4.94 -4.85
C ARG A 31 7.06 6.16 -4.21
N GLY A 32 7.06 6.25 -2.88
CA GLY A 32 6.38 7.34 -2.17
C GLY A 32 4.87 7.32 -2.34
N ASN A 33 4.27 6.14 -2.44
CA ASN A 33 2.83 5.94 -2.48
C ASN A 33 2.33 5.29 -1.19
N GLY A 34 1.05 5.50 -0.92
CA GLY A 34 0.30 4.82 0.14
C GLY A 34 -1.00 4.22 -0.40
N LEU A 35 -1.87 3.82 0.52
CA LEU A 35 -3.16 3.24 0.20
C LEU A 35 -4.29 3.98 0.92
N ARG A 36 -5.33 4.29 0.18
CA ARG A 36 -6.62 4.71 0.72
C ARG A 36 -7.57 3.52 0.70
N LEU A 37 -8.16 3.22 1.84
CA LEU A 37 -9.09 2.13 2.04
C LEU A 37 -10.44 2.70 2.39
N LYS A 38 -11.48 2.24 1.73
CA LYS A 38 -12.86 2.62 2.03
C LYS A 38 -13.74 1.40 2.14
N CYS A 39 -14.46 1.28 3.25
CA CYS A 39 -15.53 0.29 3.38
C CYS A 39 -16.80 0.85 2.75
N THR A 40 -17.37 0.16 1.74
CA THR A 40 -18.60 0.64 1.11
C THR A 40 -19.84 0.35 1.95
N ALA A 41 -19.77 -0.59 2.90
CA ALA A 41 -20.89 -0.91 3.78
C ALA A 41 -21.15 0.17 4.84
N CYS A 42 -20.10 0.65 5.53
CA CYS A 42 -20.23 1.66 6.59
C CYS A 42 -19.60 3.02 6.25
N GLN A 43 -19.07 3.16 5.02
CA GLN A 43 -18.43 4.38 4.51
C GLN A 43 -17.17 4.84 5.27
N ARG A 44 -16.68 4.05 6.22
CA ARG A 44 -15.45 4.35 6.95
C ARG A 44 -14.25 4.30 6.01
N GLU A 45 -13.36 5.26 6.19
CA GLU A 45 -12.16 5.42 5.39
C GLU A 45 -10.91 5.41 6.27
N VAL A 46 -9.83 4.87 5.74
CA VAL A 46 -8.51 4.84 6.37
C VAL A 46 -7.45 5.12 5.32
N TRP A 47 -6.52 6.01 5.66
CA TRP A 47 -5.28 6.21 4.90
C TRP A 47 -4.14 5.41 5.55
N LEU A 48 -3.34 4.74 4.74
CA LEU A 48 -2.10 4.07 5.14
C LEU A 48 -0.95 4.65 4.32
N GLY A 49 -0.05 5.39 4.95
CA GLY A 49 1.17 5.86 4.32
C GLY A 49 2.18 4.72 4.11
N GLY A 50 3.24 4.97 3.35
CA GLY A 50 4.27 3.96 3.09
C GLY A 50 4.88 3.39 4.37
N ARG A 51 5.11 4.25 5.38
CA ARG A 51 5.62 3.81 6.69
C ARG A 51 4.62 2.90 7.41
N ASP A 52 3.34 3.22 7.37
CA ASP A 52 2.30 2.38 8.00
C ASP A 52 2.26 0.98 7.38
N LEU A 53 2.43 0.90 6.05
CA LEU A 53 2.50 -0.37 5.34
C LEU A 53 3.68 -1.22 5.84
N VAL A 54 4.86 -0.62 5.97
CA VAL A 54 6.05 -1.33 6.46
C VAL A 54 5.90 -1.78 7.91
N LEU A 55 5.47 -0.88 8.79
CA LEU A 55 5.43 -1.16 10.22
C LEU A 55 4.32 -2.12 10.64
N ARG A 56 3.16 -2.04 9.99
CA ARG A 56 1.96 -2.79 10.41
C ARG A 56 1.72 -4.04 9.59
N PHE A 57 2.32 -4.13 8.40
CA PHE A 57 2.08 -5.20 7.44
C PHE A 57 3.38 -5.78 6.88
N ALA A 58 4.43 -5.84 7.72
CA ALA A 58 5.76 -6.33 7.34
C ALA A 58 5.72 -7.72 6.66
N ASP A 59 4.85 -8.62 7.12
CA ASP A 59 4.68 -9.99 6.59
C ASP A 59 3.92 -10.07 5.25
N TRP A 60 3.42 -8.93 4.75
CA TRP A 60 2.72 -8.82 3.48
C TRP A 60 3.52 -8.06 2.42
N LEU A 61 4.69 -7.52 2.77
CA LEU A 61 5.46 -6.65 1.88
C LEU A 61 5.89 -7.33 0.59
N ASP A 62 6.17 -8.63 0.65
CA ASP A 62 6.53 -9.51 -0.47
C ASP A 62 5.33 -10.09 -1.23
N ARG A 63 4.11 -9.68 -0.90
CA ARG A 63 2.88 -10.21 -1.48
C ARG A 63 2.17 -9.19 -2.38
N PRO A 64 1.40 -9.65 -3.37
CA PRO A 64 0.56 -8.78 -4.20
C PRO A 64 -0.45 -7.99 -3.35
N ILE A 65 -0.67 -6.72 -3.70
CA ILE A 65 -1.66 -5.84 -3.04
C ILE A 65 -3.05 -6.48 -3.03
N GLY A 66 -3.44 -7.20 -4.09
CA GLY A 66 -4.72 -7.89 -4.19
C GLY A 66 -4.87 -9.02 -3.17
N ALA A 67 -3.81 -9.80 -2.94
CA ALA A 67 -3.79 -10.85 -1.93
C ALA A 67 -3.89 -10.27 -0.50
N TRP A 68 -3.16 -9.18 -0.24
CA TRP A 68 -3.28 -8.43 1.02
C TRP A 68 -4.69 -7.86 1.20
N ALA A 69 -5.25 -7.23 0.17
CA ALA A 69 -6.59 -6.64 0.22
C ALA A 69 -7.67 -7.70 0.47
N ALA A 70 -7.55 -8.90 -0.08
CA ALA A 70 -8.52 -9.98 0.07
C ALA A 70 -8.64 -10.46 1.53
N ALA A 71 -7.55 -10.34 2.30
CA ALA A 71 -7.52 -10.65 3.72
C ALA A 71 -8.18 -9.57 4.59
N LEU A 72 -8.47 -8.38 4.06
CA LEU A 72 -8.99 -7.26 4.85
C LEU A 72 -10.47 -7.41 5.22
N ARG A 73 -10.80 -6.92 6.41
CA ARG A 73 -12.17 -6.70 6.89
C ARG A 73 -12.26 -5.30 7.48
N CYS A 74 -13.40 -4.64 7.31
CA CYS A 74 -13.62 -3.38 7.99
C CYS A 74 -13.67 -3.62 9.51
N GLN A 75 -12.76 -3.00 10.27
CA GLN A 75 -12.76 -3.15 11.73
C GLN A 75 -14.00 -2.58 12.42
N SER A 76 -14.73 -1.69 11.75
CA SER A 76 -15.92 -1.04 12.31
C SER A 76 -17.19 -1.87 12.16
N CYS A 77 -17.34 -2.62 11.06
CA CYS A 77 -18.57 -3.34 10.73
C CYS A 77 -18.37 -4.79 10.27
N GLY A 78 -17.13 -5.29 10.22
CA GLY A 78 -16.78 -6.65 9.80
C GLY A 78 -16.89 -6.91 8.28
N SER A 79 -17.43 -5.98 7.50
CA SER A 79 -17.67 -6.18 6.07
C SER A 79 -16.39 -6.43 5.26
N ARG A 80 -16.51 -7.28 4.23
CA ARG A 80 -15.47 -7.53 3.22
C ARG A 80 -15.49 -6.51 2.07
N ARG A 81 -16.53 -5.68 2.00
CA ARG A 81 -16.74 -4.71 0.92
C ARG A 81 -15.82 -3.52 1.07
N VAL A 82 -14.55 -3.74 0.75
CA VAL A 82 -13.47 -2.75 0.87
C VAL A 82 -12.97 -2.42 -0.54
N THR A 83 -12.86 -1.12 -0.82
CA THR A 83 -12.14 -0.62 -1.99
C THR A 83 -10.76 -0.14 -1.53
N VAL A 84 -9.73 -0.44 -2.31
CA VAL A 84 -8.35 -0.04 -2.08
C VAL A 84 -7.90 0.77 -3.28
N SER A 85 -7.39 1.99 -3.07
CA SER A 85 -6.80 2.81 -4.11
C SER A 85 -5.39 3.24 -3.74
N THR A 86 -4.49 3.22 -4.72
CA THR A 86 -3.15 3.80 -4.57
C THR A 86 -3.21 5.31 -4.72
N GLU A 87 -2.58 6.04 -3.80
CA GLU A 87 -2.43 7.49 -3.90
C GLU A 87 -1.00 7.88 -3.52
N SER A 88 -0.56 9.06 -3.97
CA SER A 88 0.73 9.63 -3.55
C SER A 88 0.74 9.85 -2.05
N ASP A 89 1.77 9.37 -1.36
CA ASP A 89 1.94 9.64 0.06
C ASP A 89 2.38 11.10 0.25
N PRO A 90 1.70 11.93 1.05
CA PRO A 90 2.19 13.28 1.37
C PRO A 90 3.48 13.24 2.17
N GLY A 91 3.60 12.28 3.09
CA GLY A 91 4.88 11.94 3.74
C GLY A 91 5.90 11.42 2.74
N GLY A 92 5.42 11.05 1.54
CA GLY A 92 6.03 10.70 0.26
C GLY A 92 6.73 11.83 -0.53
N GLN A 93 6.28 13.07 -0.35
CA GLN A 93 6.62 14.15 -1.27
C GLN A 93 8.02 14.74 -1.06
N GLY A 94 8.65 14.48 0.10
CA GLY A 94 10.03 14.88 0.38
C GLY A 94 11.10 14.11 -0.42
N PHE A 95 10.72 13.09 -1.20
CA PHE A 95 11.66 12.14 -1.81
C PHE A 95 12.21 12.59 -3.16
N PHE A 96 11.62 13.63 -3.73
CA PHE A 96 11.93 14.10 -5.08
C PHE A 96 12.90 15.28 -5.08
N ARG A 97 13.42 15.69 -3.91
CA ARG A 97 14.14 16.95 -3.76
C ARG A 97 15.57 16.76 -3.27
N SER A 98 16.42 16.32 -4.18
CA SER A 98 17.82 16.73 -4.20
C SER A 98 18.31 16.75 -5.67
N PRO A 99 18.89 17.85 -6.17
CA PRO A 99 19.51 17.89 -7.50
C PRO A 99 20.77 17.00 -7.59
N SER A 100 21.35 16.58 -6.46
CA SER A 100 22.62 15.85 -6.39
C SER A 100 22.50 14.35 -6.11
N GLU A 101 21.34 13.85 -5.70
CA GLU A 101 21.09 12.43 -5.45
C GLU A 101 20.11 11.87 -6.47
N LYS A 102 20.41 10.68 -7.03
CA LYS A 102 19.47 9.98 -7.92
C LYS A 102 18.28 9.54 -7.06
N GLY A 103 17.06 9.92 -7.44
CA GLY A 103 15.81 9.59 -6.72
C GLY A 103 15.76 8.17 -6.11
N PRO A 104 16.17 7.10 -6.83
CA PRO A 104 16.20 5.74 -6.29
C PRO A 104 17.04 5.54 -5.03
N GLU A 105 18.16 6.24 -4.86
CA GLU A 105 19.05 6.08 -3.69
C GLU A 105 18.40 6.63 -2.41
N ILE A 106 17.64 7.73 -2.53
CA ILE A 106 16.86 8.30 -1.41
C ILE A 106 15.73 7.35 -1.02
N TRP A 107 15.07 6.76 -2.00
CA TRP A 107 13.96 5.83 -1.79
C TRP A 107 14.43 4.58 -1.05
N ASP A 108 15.56 4.01 -1.48
CA ASP A 108 16.19 2.85 -0.86
C ASP A 108 16.61 3.14 0.58
N ARG A 109 17.32 4.25 0.83
CA ARG A 109 17.82 4.60 2.17
C ARG A 109 16.68 4.66 3.19
N ARG A 110 15.58 5.31 2.81
CA ARG A 110 14.44 5.51 3.70
C ARG A 110 13.61 4.24 3.88
N LEU A 111 13.38 3.50 2.80
CA LEU A 111 12.73 2.19 2.91
C LEU A 111 13.55 1.26 3.81
N SER A 112 14.87 1.28 3.68
CA SER A 112 15.79 0.53 4.55
C SER A 112 15.67 0.96 6.01
N THR A 113 15.50 2.25 6.32
CA THR A 113 15.26 2.72 7.70
C THR A 113 13.99 2.09 8.28
N TRP A 114 12.88 2.10 7.54
CA TRP A 114 11.62 1.56 8.04
C TRP A 114 11.63 0.04 8.12
N LEU A 115 12.28 -0.65 7.18
CA LEU A 115 12.46 -2.09 7.24
C LEU A 115 13.28 -2.49 8.47
N ALA A 116 14.32 -1.72 8.80
CA ALA A 116 15.12 -1.96 10.00
C ALA A 116 14.29 -1.86 11.29
N GLU A 117 13.31 -0.95 11.36
CA GLU A 117 12.38 -0.84 12.51
C GLU A 117 11.57 -2.14 12.75
N VAL A 118 11.38 -2.97 11.72
CA VAL A 118 10.68 -4.26 11.80
C VAL A 118 11.60 -5.47 11.62
N GLY A 119 12.92 -5.28 11.75
CA GLY A 119 13.91 -6.36 11.67
C GLY A 119 14.04 -6.98 10.27
N ARG A 120 13.80 -6.19 9.22
CA ARG A 120 13.91 -6.61 7.81
C ARG A 120 14.99 -5.79 7.09
N GLU A 121 15.56 -6.39 6.06
CA GLU A 121 16.60 -5.75 5.24
C GLU A 121 16.09 -5.49 3.82
N ILE A 122 16.53 -4.37 3.22
CA ILE A 122 16.12 -3.99 1.86
C ILE A 122 16.63 -4.98 0.79
N GLU A 123 17.73 -5.68 1.04
CA GLU A 123 18.32 -6.65 0.10
C GLU A 123 17.31 -7.74 -0.28
N GLY A 124 16.52 -8.22 0.69
CA GLY A 124 15.46 -9.21 0.45
C GLY A 124 14.31 -8.73 -0.45
N TYR A 125 14.26 -7.43 -0.76
CA TYR A 125 13.22 -6.82 -1.59
C TYR A 125 13.73 -6.22 -2.89
N ARG A 126 15.05 -6.11 -3.10
CA ARG A 126 15.62 -5.42 -4.26
C ARG A 126 15.15 -5.98 -5.60
N ALA A 127 14.98 -7.30 -5.70
CA ALA A 127 14.46 -7.95 -6.91
C ALA A 127 12.99 -7.56 -7.24
N CYS A 128 12.26 -7.07 -6.25
CA CYS A 128 10.87 -6.64 -6.36
C CYS A 128 10.72 -5.14 -6.63
N LEU A 129 11.79 -4.37 -6.41
CA LEU A 129 11.78 -2.92 -6.55
C LEU A 129 12.02 -2.53 -8.02
N PRO A 130 11.22 -1.61 -8.55
CA PRO A 130 11.41 -1.16 -9.92
C PRO A 130 12.71 -0.35 -10.06
N HIS A 131 13.45 -0.63 -11.14
CA HIS A 131 14.65 0.12 -11.54
C HIS A 131 14.33 1.55 -11.99
#